data_AF-A0A2E6PHH2-F1
#
_entry.id   AF-A0A2E6PHH2-F1
#
_cell.length_a   1.000
_cell.length_b   1.000
_cell.length_c   1.000
_cell.angle_alpha   90.00
_cell.angle_beta   90.00
_cell.angle_gamma   90.00
#
_symmetry.space_group_name_H-M   'P 1'
#
loop_
_entity.id
_entity.type
_entity.pdbx_description
1 polymer ?
#
loop_
_entity_poly.entity_id
_entity_poly.type
_entity_poly.pdbx_seq_one_letter_code
_entity_poly.pdbx_strand_id
1 'polypeptide(L)'
;MANTLGWRDPKRAIQPSAQGLVLAKALGDHTAVARLSAAAERYSEPKWFGKDMDKFGWWFNNGEPWPRGQGSAQMMISEITEGNWVDAFKVKHLDKYAAPTIEGIDFPALGVDQAWNDKESGVLHVGTYAADRNRVGEETSWRVTGLPNVNDVFVLADGSPIQNVEVLNDNSILIRSDINAHRFQIYTGYHGQQTVQSNEPLAPEIDSGAFVARQRTAAENAAAAESVLLSGSANCPCCASVA
;
A
#
# COMPACT_ATOMS: atom_id res chain seq x y z
N MET A 1 -15.34 19.62 2.98
CA MET A 1 -14.94 19.12 4.32
C MET A 1 -13.63 19.74 4.82
N ALA A 2 -12.50 19.63 4.11
CA ALA A 2 -11.21 20.15 4.60
C ALA A 2 -11.20 21.64 4.99
N ASN A 3 -11.86 22.51 4.21
CA ASN A 3 -11.97 23.95 4.52
C ASN A 3 -12.87 24.21 5.75
N THR A 4 -14.01 23.54 5.83
CA THR A 4 -14.96 23.64 6.95
C THR A 4 -14.32 23.19 8.28
N LEU A 5 -13.54 22.10 8.21
CA LEU A 5 -12.81 21.54 9.35
C LEU A 5 -11.48 22.29 9.64
N GLY A 6 -11.13 23.28 8.82
CA GLY A 6 -9.96 24.13 9.04
C GLY A 6 -8.62 23.44 8.77
N TRP A 7 -8.59 22.29 8.10
CA TRP A 7 -7.37 21.50 7.90
C TRP A 7 -6.31 22.22 7.06
N ARG A 8 -6.73 23.16 6.22
CA ARG A 8 -5.82 24.01 5.42
C ARG A 8 -5.60 25.40 6.00
N ASP A 9 -6.37 25.83 7.00
CA ASP A 9 -6.26 27.16 7.59
C ASP A 9 -5.18 27.19 8.69
N PRO A 10 -3.99 27.75 8.42
CA PRO A 10 -2.87 27.75 9.37
C PRO A 10 -3.18 28.52 10.66
N LYS A 11 -4.18 29.42 10.66
CA LYS A 11 -4.56 30.23 11.81
C LYS A 11 -5.49 29.49 12.77
N ARG A 12 -6.08 28.37 12.35
CA ARG A 12 -7.02 27.59 13.16
C ARG A 12 -6.33 26.41 13.82
N ALA A 13 -6.54 26.25 15.13
CA ALA A 13 -6.12 25.03 15.82
C ALA A 13 -6.81 23.79 15.22
N ILE A 14 -6.10 22.67 15.18
CA ILE A 14 -6.53 21.45 14.52
C ILE A 14 -6.37 20.26 15.47
N GLN A 15 -7.36 19.36 15.47
CA GLN A 15 -7.35 18.11 16.23
C GLN A 15 -6.95 16.94 15.33
N PRO A 16 -6.44 15.83 15.90
CA PRO A 16 -6.19 14.61 15.13
C PRO A 16 -7.46 14.14 14.43
N SER A 17 -7.32 13.61 13.22
CA SER A 17 -8.40 12.94 12.51
C SER A 17 -7.81 11.85 11.63
N ALA A 18 -7.98 10.59 12.02
CA ALA A 18 -7.52 9.44 11.25
C ALA A 18 -8.09 9.47 9.82
N GLN A 19 -9.41 9.62 9.71
CA GLN A 19 -10.10 9.66 8.42
C GLN A 19 -9.66 10.89 7.59
N GLY A 20 -9.49 12.04 8.24
CA GLY A 20 -9.01 13.24 7.56
C GLY A 20 -7.61 13.09 7.00
N LEU A 21 -6.71 12.45 7.75
CA LEU A 21 -5.33 12.21 7.34
C LEU A 21 -5.26 11.22 6.18
N VAL A 22 -6.04 10.14 6.23
CA VAL A 22 -6.16 9.16 5.13
C VAL A 22 -6.69 9.81 3.86
N LEU A 23 -7.74 10.64 3.96
CA LEU A 23 -8.29 11.37 2.81
C LEU A 23 -7.30 12.39 2.24
N ALA A 24 -6.61 13.14 3.11
CA ALA A 24 -5.61 14.11 2.69
C ALA A 24 -4.46 13.44 1.93
N LYS A 25 -3.98 12.28 2.40
CA LYS A 25 -2.98 11.46 1.70
C LYS A 25 -3.50 11.00 0.34
N ALA A 26 -4.70 10.41 0.29
CA ALA A 26 -5.28 9.89 -0.95
C ALA A 26 -5.50 10.97 -2.02
N LEU A 27 -5.74 12.22 -1.60
CA LEU A 27 -5.95 13.37 -2.49
C LEU A 27 -4.68 14.20 -2.78
N GLY A 28 -3.53 13.81 -2.22
CA GLY A 28 -2.28 14.59 -2.36
C GLY A 28 -2.31 15.95 -1.68
N ASP A 29 -3.15 16.15 -0.66
CA ASP A 29 -3.25 17.41 0.09
C ASP A 29 -2.16 17.51 1.17
N HIS A 30 -0.94 17.79 0.73
CA HIS A 30 0.25 17.84 1.59
C HIS A 30 0.11 18.83 2.76
N THR A 31 -0.64 19.93 2.59
CA THR A 31 -0.89 20.90 3.67
C THR A 31 -1.76 20.29 4.77
N ALA A 32 -2.86 19.64 4.41
CA ALA A 32 -3.70 18.97 5.40
C ALA A 32 -2.96 17.79 6.06
N VAL A 33 -2.17 17.01 5.29
CA VAL A 33 -1.35 15.91 5.82
C VAL A 33 -0.41 16.41 6.91
N ALA A 34 0.42 17.41 6.61
CA ALA A 34 1.40 17.91 7.57
C ALA A 34 0.75 18.39 8.88
N ARG A 35 -0.38 19.07 8.78
CA ARG A 35 -1.08 19.64 9.93
C ARG A 35 -1.82 18.60 10.75
N LEU A 36 -2.45 17.63 10.11
CA LEU A 36 -3.15 16.52 10.78
C LEU A 36 -2.17 15.55 11.43
N SER A 37 -1.04 15.23 10.78
CA SER A 37 0.04 14.45 11.37
C SER A 37 0.62 15.14 12.61
N ALA A 38 0.93 16.44 12.54
CA ALA A 38 1.40 17.18 13.70
C ALA A 38 0.38 17.25 14.84
N ALA A 39 -0.93 17.24 14.53
CA ALA A 39 -1.95 17.11 15.56
C ALA A 39 -1.94 15.72 16.19
N ALA A 40 -1.90 14.65 15.39
CA ALA A 40 -1.85 13.28 15.86
C ALA A 40 -0.65 13.04 16.80
N GLU A 41 0.55 13.44 16.39
CA GLU A 41 1.78 13.36 17.20
C GLU A 41 1.62 14.01 18.59
N ARG A 42 1.00 15.20 18.63
CA ARG A 42 0.84 15.96 19.88
C ARG A 42 -0.21 15.38 20.81
N TYR A 43 -1.29 14.81 20.29
CA TYR A 43 -2.48 14.50 21.08
C TYR A 43 -2.82 13.01 21.16
N SER A 44 -2.19 12.15 20.35
CA SER A 44 -2.56 10.73 20.23
C SER A 44 -1.50 9.76 20.77
N GLU A 45 -0.39 10.26 21.32
CA GLU A 45 0.69 9.48 21.93
C GLU A 45 1.17 8.30 21.07
N PRO A 46 1.82 8.56 19.92
CA PRO A 46 2.48 7.50 19.16
C PRO A 46 3.69 6.99 19.92
N LYS A 47 3.79 5.67 20.09
CA LYS A 47 4.88 5.05 20.86
C LYS A 47 5.30 3.74 20.19
N TRP A 48 6.61 3.51 20.19
CA TRP A 48 7.16 2.17 19.97
C TRP A 48 7.08 1.37 21.28
N PHE A 49 6.86 0.07 21.17
CA PHE A 49 6.72 -0.86 22.30
C PHE A 49 7.12 -2.29 21.89
N GLY A 50 7.06 -3.24 22.83
CA GLY A 50 7.53 -4.61 22.63
C GLY A 50 8.91 -4.84 23.23
N LYS A 51 9.38 -6.09 23.20
CA LYS A 51 10.64 -6.50 23.85
C LYS A 51 11.85 -5.72 23.29
N ASP A 52 11.82 -5.45 21.99
CA ASP A 52 12.91 -4.82 21.26
C ASP A 52 12.49 -3.48 20.61
N MET A 53 11.41 -2.86 21.09
CA MET A 53 10.80 -1.66 20.50
C MET A 53 10.43 -1.86 19.01
N ASP A 54 9.98 -3.08 18.68
CA ASP A 54 9.69 -3.56 17.33
C ASP A 54 8.24 -3.30 16.88
N LYS A 55 7.38 -2.86 17.80
CA LYS A 55 5.94 -2.62 17.55
C LYS A 55 5.62 -1.14 17.69
N PHE A 56 4.66 -0.65 16.94
CA PHE A 56 4.21 0.74 16.99
C PHE A 56 2.70 0.83 17.20
N GLY A 57 2.23 1.88 17.88
CA GLY A 57 0.80 2.15 18.05
C GLY A 57 0.51 3.51 18.69
N TRP A 58 -0.79 3.80 18.86
CA TRP A 58 -1.31 5.08 19.36
C TRP A 58 -2.12 4.88 20.66
N TRP A 59 -1.85 5.69 21.69
CA TRP A 59 -2.35 5.51 23.07
C TRP A 59 -3.41 6.52 23.53
N PHE A 60 -3.53 7.66 22.86
CA PHE A 60 -4.56 8.67 23.10
C PHE A 60 -4.63 9.21 24.55
N ASN A 61 -3.51 9.19 25.29
CA ASN A 61 -3.42 9.72 26.67
C ASN A 61 -4.35 9.02 27.69
N ASN A 62 -4.74 7.76 27.44
CA ASN A 62 -5.64 7.03 28.34
C ASN A 62 -4.95 6.42 29.57
N GLY A 63 -3.61 6.49 29.66
CA GLY A 63 -2.83 5.92 30.77
C GLY A 63 -2.77 4.38 30.77
N GLU A 64 -3.01 3.76 29.62
CA GLU A 64 -3.07 2.29 29.48
C GLU A 64 -1.70 1.69 29.11
N PRO A 65 -1.41 0.43 29.51
CA PRO A 65 -0.15 -0.23 29.17
C PRO A 65 -0.05 -0.65 27.69
N TRP A 66 -1.17 -0.73 26.98
CA TRP A 66 -1.25 -1.21 25.59
C TRP A 66 -2.12 -0.27 24.74
N PRO A 67 -1.93 -0.20 23.41
CA PRO A 67 -2.71 0.70 22.58
C PRO A 67 -4.15 0.20 22.47
N ARG A 68 -5.12 1.11 22.53
CA ARG A 68 -6.55 0.77 22.34
C ARG A 68 -6.77 0.24 20.94
N GLY A 69 -7.28 -0.99 20.83
CA GLY A 69 -7.43 -1.70 19.56
C GLY A 69 -8.08 -0.88 18.44
N GLN A 70 -9.31 -0.39 18.62
CA GLN A 70 -10.04 0.29 17.53
C GLN A 70 -9.43 1.66 17.16
N GLY A 71 -9.15 2.52 18.14
CA GLY A 71 -8.60 3.84 17.89
C GLY A 71 -7.19 3.76 17.29
N SER A 72 -6.34 2.91 17.85
CA SER A 72 -4.99 2.68 17.32
C SER A 72 -5.07 2.08 15.92
N ALA A 73 -5.93 1.09 15.69
CA ALA A 73 -6.11 0.51 14.35
C ALA A 73 -6.55 1.56 13.31
N GLN A 74 -7.46 2.47 13.65
CA GLN A 74 -7.86 3.55 12.75
C GLN A 74 -6.70 4.49 12.42
N MET A 75 -5.87 4.84 13.41
CA MET A 75 -4.68 5.65 13.19
C MET A 75 -3.59 4.89 12.42
N MET A 76 -3.45 3.57 12.60
CA MET A 76 -2.47 2.78 11.84
C MET A 76 -2.70 2.84 10.32
N ILE A 77 -3.94 3.06 9.87
CA ILE A 77 -4.26 3.31 8.45
C ILE A 77 -3.51 4.54 7.93
N SER A 78 -3.27 5.55 8.78
CA SER A 78 -2.47 6.71 8.38
C SER A 78 -0.97 6.44 8.34
N GLU A 79 -0.45 5.35 8.86
CA GLU A 79 0.98 5.04 8.80
C GLU A 79 1.39 4.36 7.49
N ILE A 80 0.41 4.02 6.65
CA ILE A 80 0.68 3.57 5.29
C ILE A 80 1.20 4.80 4.50
N THR A 81 2.46 4.75 4.11
CA THR A 81 3.19 5.85 3.47
C THR A 81 2.95 5.95 1.98
N GLU A 82 2.48 4.87 1.34
CA GLU A 82 2.43 4.74 -0.11
C GLU A 82 1.10 4.19 -0.61
N GLY A 83 0.76 4.57 -1.83
CA GLY A 83 -0.45 4.12 -2.53
C GLY A 83 -1.67 5.02 -2.33
N ASN A 84 -2.65 4.82 -3.20
CA ASN A 84 -3.96 5.46 -3.10
C ASN A 84 -4.99 4.38 -2.78
N TRP A 85 -5.83 4.61 -1.76
CA TRP A 85 -6.94 3.72 -1.44
C TRP A 85 -7.84 3.44 -2.65
N VAL A 86 -8.00 4.43 -3.54
CA VAL A 86 -8.73 4.25 -4.79
C VAL A 86 -8.04 3.21 -5.67
N ASP A 87 -6.72 3.21 -5.76
CA ASP A 87 -5.96 2.25 -6.57
C ASP A 87 -6.01 0.83 -5.98
N ALA A 88 -6.03 0.69 -4.66
CA ALA A 88 -6.18 -0.61 -3.98
C ALA A 88 -7.52 -1.30 -4.31
N PHE A 89 -8.57 -0.53 -4.64
CA PHE A 89 -9.89 -1.04 -5.00
C PHE A 89 -10.21 -0.97 -6.50
N LYS A 90 -9.29 -0.49 -7.35
CA LYS A 90 -9.44 -0.66 -8.81
C LYS A 90 -9.30 -2.14 -9.14
N VAL A 91 -10.12 -2.63 -10.07
CA VAL A 91 -9.99 -3.98 -10.67
C VAL A 91 -8.79 -4.00 -11.61
N LYS A 92 -7.60 -3.82 -11.05
CA LYS A 92 -6.32 -4.05 -11.69
C LYS A 92 -5.72 -5.27 -11.01
N HIS A 93 -4.93 -6.04 -11.75
CA HIS A 93 -4.15 -7.17 -11.21
C HIS A 93 -4.93 -8.46 -10.90
N LEU A 94 -6.02 -8.79 -11.62
CA LEU A 94 -6.66 -10.11 -11.50
C LEU A 94 -5.73 -11.26 -11.90
N ASP A 95 -4.72 -10.98 -12.70
CA ASP A 95 -3.69 -11.97 -13.06
C ASP A 95 -2.87 -12.43 -11.85
N LYS A 96 -2.94 -11.74 -10.70
CA LYS A 96 -2.26 -12.13 -9.44
C LYS A 96 -2.61 -13.55 -8.97
N TYR A 97 -3.77 -14.09 -9.34
CA TYR A 97 -4.16 -15.45 -8.97
C TYR A 97 -3.40 -16.54 -9.74
N ALA A 98 -2.75 -16.17 -10.84
CA ALA A 98 -1.92 -17.05 -11.67
C ALA A 98 -0.46 -16.58 -11.73
N ALA A 99 -0.10 -15.50 -11.02
CA ALA A 99 1.24 -14.95 -11.02
C ALA A 99 2.21 -15.80 -10.17
N PRO A 100 3.51 -15.78 -10.48
CA PRO A 100 4.53 -16.37 -9.63
C PRO A 100 4.41 -15.87 -8.19
N THR A 101 4.39 -16.79 -7.25
CA THR A 101 4.08 -16.53 -5.84
C THR A 101 5.11 -17.18 -4.94
N ILE A 102 5.57 -16.47 -3.92
CA ILE A 102 6.40 -17.06 -2.87
C ILE A 102 5.53 -17.69 -1.79
N GLU A 103 5.90 -18.89 -1.35
CA GLU A 103 5.18 -19.64 -0.32
C GLU A 103 6.14 -20.33 0.64
N GLY A 104 5.64 -20.68 1.84
CA GLY A 104 6.40 -21.47 2.80
C GLY A 104 7.54 -20.71 3.48
N ILE A 105 7.45 -19.38 3.57
CA ILE A 105 8.39 -18.56 4.35
C ILE A 105 8.43 -19.06 5.80
N ASP A 106 9.64 -19.22 6.37
CA ASP A 106 9.88 -19.62 7.77
C ASP A 106 9.54 -18.48 8.74
N PHE A 107 8.27 -18.09 8.78
CA PHE A 107 7.75 -17.11 9.72
C PHE A 107 7.53 -17.78 11.10
N PRO A 108 7.91 -17.14 12.23
CA PRO A 108 8.27 -15.73 12.39
C PRO A 108 9.77 -15.42 12.31
N ALA A 109 10.62 -16.35 11.89
CA ALA A 109 12.07 -16.14 11.92
C ALA A 109 12.58 -15.36 10.72
N LEU A 110 12.06 -15.63 9.51
CA LEU A 110 12.29 -14.89 8.29
C LEU A 110 11.07 -14.00 7.95
N GLY A 111 11.33 -12.73 7.69
CA GLY A 111 10.35 -11.78 7.17
C GLY A 111 10.57 -11.49 5.69
N VAL A 112 9.52 -11.04 5.00
CA VAL A 112 9.57 -10.57 3.61
C VAL A 112 9.18 -9.09 3.59
N ASP A 113 10.06 -8.25 3.06
CA ASP A 113 9.80 -6.80 2.89
C ASP A 113 9.41 -6.43 1.45
N GLN A 114 9.61 -7.33 0.49
CA GLN A 114 9.29 -7.14 -0.91
C GLN A 114 8.91 -8.48 -1.56
N ALA A 115 7.82 -8.50 -2.32
CA ALA A 115 7.41 -9.60 -3.19
C ALA A 115 6.62 -9.02 -4.36
N TRP A 116 7.31 -8.75 -5.47
CA TRP A 116 6.73 -8.01 -6.60
C TRP A 116 7.11 -8.64 -7.94
N ASN A 117 6.07 -9.01 -8.71
CA ASN A 117 6.22 -9.39 -10.12
C ASN A 117 6.34 -8.12 -10.98
N ASP A 118 7.55 -7.81 -11.42
CA ASP A 118 7.78 -6.82 -12.47
C ASP A 118 7.47 -7.45 -13.83
N LYS A 119 6.30 -7.09 -14.36
CA LYS A 119 5.78 -7.60 -15.63
C LYS A 119 6.52 -7.03 -16.84
N GLU A 120 7.27 -5.95 -16.70
CA GLU A 120 8.03 -5.40 -17.82
C GLU A 120 9.29 -6.23 -18.05
N SER A 121 10.03 -6.51 -16.97
CA SER A 121 11.26 -7.30 -17.04
C SER A 121 11.05 -8.82 -16.93
N GLY A 122 9.89 -9.28 -16.49
CA GLY A 122 9.61 -10.70 -16.25
C GLY A 122 10.28 -11.23 -14.97
N VAL A 123 10.62 -10.34 -14.04
CA VAL A 123 11.37 -10.65 -12.80
C VAL A 123 10.44 -10.58 -11.60
N LEU A 124 10.47 -11.63 -10.78
CA LEU A 124 9.93 -11.60 -9.42
C LEU A 124 11.02 -11.12 -8.46
N HIS A 125 10.83 -9.92 -7.91
CA HIS A 125 11.68 -9.33 -6.89
C HIS A 125 11.24 -9.79 -5.51
N VAL A 126 12.16 -10.36 -4.73
CA VAL A 126 11.90 -10.78 -3.35
C VAL A 126 12.94 -10.18 -2.42
N GLY A 127 12.50 -9.55 -1.34
CA GLY A 127 13.36 -9.02 -0.29
C GLY A 127 13.04 -9.68 1.03
N THR A 128 14.07 -10.18 1.72
CA THR A 128 13.92 -10.82 3.03
C THR A 128 14.63 -10.02 4.11
N TYR A 129 14.31 -10.30 5.37
CA TYR A 129 15.03 -9.82 6.54
C TYR A 129 14.88 -10.79 7.72
N ALA A 130 15.83 -10.77 8.66
CA ALA A 130 15.73 -11.54 9.89
C ALA A 130 14.68 -10.93 10.82
N ALA A 131 13.51 -11.55 10.91
CA ALA A 131 12.43 -11.14 11.81
C ALA A 131 12.69 -11.60 13.25
N ASP A 132 13.36 -12.74 13.45
CA ASP A 132 13.99 -13.11 14.73
C ASP A 132 15.50 -12.97 14.64
N ARG A 133 16.04 -11.95 15.32
CA ARG A 133 17.48 -11.65 15.32
C ARG A 133 18.34 -12.74 15.98
N ASN A 134 17.75 -13.62 16.78
CA ASN A 134 18.50 -14.71 17.43
C ASN A 134 18.76 -15.89 16.50
N ARG A 135 18.05 -15.97 15.37
CA ARG A 135 18.16 -17.05 14.38
C ARG A 135 18.93 -16.63 13.13
N VAL A 136 19.59 -15.46 13.15
CA VAL A 136 20.34 -14.93 12.00
C VAL A 136 21.40 -15.93 11.55
N GLY A 137 21.44 -16.19 10.24
CA GLY A 137 22.38 -17.12 9.62
C GLY A 137 22.02 -18.61 9.75
N GLU A 138 20.93 -18.97 10.42
CA GLU A 138 20.39 -20.33 10.33
C GLU A 138 19.87 -20.62 8.92
N GLU A 139 20.03 -21.86 8.46
CA GLU A 139 19.51 -22.29 7.17
C GLU A 139 17.97 -22.22 7.11
N THR A 140 17.45 -21.81 5.97
CA THR A 140 16.02 -21.79 5.70
C THR A 140 15.73 -22.09 4.23
N SER A 141 14.47 -22.36 3.93
CA SER A 141 14.02 -22.59 2.55
C SER A 141 12.58 -22.17 2.36
N TRP A 142 12.27 -21.73 1.16
CA TRP A 142 10.93 -21.33 0.73
C TRP A 142 10.79 -21.62 -0.75
N ARG A 143 9.56 -21.61 -1.27
CA ARG A 143 9.30 -21.98 -2.66
C ARG A 143 8.71 -20.84 -3.46
N VAL A 144 8.91 -20.92 -4.77
CA VAL A 144 8.17 -20.13 -5.75
C VAL A 144 7.26 -21.07 -6.51
N THR A 145 5.98 -20.75 -6.60
CA THR A 145 4.95 -21.49 -7.34
C THR A 145 4.38 -20.63 -8.45
N GLY A 146 3.64 -21.23 -9.40
CA GLY A 146 3.01 -20.49 -10.50
C GLY A 146 3.98 -19.99 -11.56
N LEU A 147 5.14 -20.64 -11.68
CA LEU A 147 6.15 -20.30 -12.70
C LEU A 147 5.68 -20.70 -14.10
N PRO A 148 5.84 -19.83 -15.12
CA PRO A 148 5.47 -20.16 -16.50
C PRO A 148 6.26 -21.34 -17.09
N ASN A 149 7.57 -21.41 -16.81
CA ASN A 149 8.44 -22.50 -17.21
C ASN A 149 9.63 -22.59 -16.24
N VAL A 150 9.72 -23.67 -15.46
CA VAL A 150 10.81 -23.87 -14.49
C VAL A 150 12.20 -24.01 -15.13
N ASN A 151 12.28 -24.45 -16.39
CA ASN A 151 13.57 -24.67 -17.07
C ASN A 151 14.28 -23.38 -17.45
N ASP A 152 13.52 -22.28 -17.58
CA ASP A 152 14.05 -20.97 -17.94
C ASP A 152 14.31 -20.09 -16.70
N VAL A 153 14.05 -20.63 -15.50
CA VAL A 153 14.20 -19.85 -14.27
C VAL A 153 15.67 -19.69 -13.92
N PHE A 154 16.04 -18.45 -13.69
CA PHE A 154 17.35 -18.05 -13.19
C PHE A 154 17.19 -17.20 -11.94
N VAL A 155 17.99 -17.47 -10.92
CA VAL A 155 17.89 -16.78 -9.62
C VAL A 155 19.22 -16.11 -9.28
N LEU A 156 19.16 -14.82 -9.00
CA LEU A 156 20.24 -14.08 -8.33
C LEU A 156 19.85 -13.85 -6.87
N ALA A 157 20.79 -14.04 -5.95
CA ALA A 157 20.76 -13.55 -4.58
C ALA A 157 21.88 -12.53 -4.39
N ASP A 158 21.54 -11.31 -4.00
CA ASP A 158 22.47 -10.20 -3.80
C ASP A 158 23.40 -9.98 -5.01
N GLY A 159 22.84 -10.12 -6.21
CA GLY A 159 23.55 -10.01 -7.49
C GLY A 159 24.35 -11.24 -7.91
N SER A 160 24.43 -12.28 -7.08
CA SER A 160 25.18 -13.52 -7.37
C SER A 160 24.25 -14.67 -7.78
N PRO A 161 24.57 -15.44 -8.84
CA PRO A 161 23.76 -16.57 -9.25
C PRO A 161 23.68 -17.68 -8.19
N ILE A 162 22.46 -18.15 -7.90
CA ILE A 162 22.26 -19.40 -7.14
C ILE A 162 22.39 -20.56 -8.12
N GLN A 163 23.38 -21.43 -7.91
CA GLN A 163 23.66 -22.52 -8.85
C GLN A 163 22.75 -23.74 -8.67
N ASN A 164 22.22 -23.96 -7.47
CA ASN A 164 21.50 -25.18 -7.10
C ASN A 164 20.05 -24.89 -6.72
N VAL A 165 19.32 -24.21 -7.60
CA VAL A 165 17.86 -24.08 -7.47
C VAL A 165 17.24 -25.47 -7.66
N GLU A 166 16.50 -25.93 -6.66
CA GLU A 166 15.88 -27.25 -6.68
C GLU A 166 14.50 -27.16 -7.35
N VAL A 167 14.32 -27.83 -8.49
CA VAL A 167 13.02 -27.90 -9.17
C VAL A 167 12.13 -28.91 -8.44
N LEU A 168 10.96 -28.45 -7.97
CA LEU A 168 10.02 -29.29 -7.21
C LEU A 168 9.03 -30.00 -8.14
N ASN A 169 8.55 -29.31 -9.17
CA ASN A 169 7.63 -29.80 -10.19
C ASN A 169 7.61 -28.82 -11.39
N ASP A 170 6.73 -29.03 -12.35
CA ASP A 170 6.67 -28.29 -13.62
C ASP A 170 6.41 -26.76 -13.48
N ASN A 171 5.96 -26.27 -12.32
CA ASN A 171 5.68 -24.85 -12.10
C ASN A 171 6.24 -24.29 -10.79
N SER A 172 7.11 -25.04 -10.11
CA SER A 172 7.59 -24.68 -8.78
C SER A 172 9.05 -25.01 -8.56
N ILE A 173 9.75 -24.13 -7.84
CA ILE A 173 11.14 -24.32 -7.38
C ILE A 173 11.25 -24.10 -5.88
N LEU A 174 12.28 -24.66 -5.26
CA LEU A 174 12.70 -24.39 -3.89
C LEU A 174 13.96 -23.53 -3.90
N ILE A 175 13.94 -22.47 -3.10
CA ILE A 175 15.08 -21.59 -2.84
C ILE A 175 15.57 -21.88 -1.43
N ARG A 176 16.85 -22.22 -1.33
CA ARG A 176 17.57 -22.39 -0.06
C ARG A 176 18.42 -21.15 0.19
N SER A 177 18.39 -20.66 1.42
CA SER A 177 19.12 -19.47 1.86
C SER A 177 19.31 -19.53 3.38
N ASP A 178 19.65 -18.41 4.01
CA ASP A 178 19.73 -18.26 5.44
C ASP A 178 18.80 -17.15 5.95
N ILE A 179 18.60 -17.12 7.27
CA ILE A 179 17.77 -16.11 7.91
C ILE A 179 18.53 -14.79 7.96
N ASN A 180 18.35 -13.96 6.93
CA ASN A 180 19.04 -12.69 6.82
C ASN A 180 18.36 -11.73 5.83
N ALA A 181 18.95 -10.54 5.68
CA ALA A 181 18.58 -9.57 4.67
C ALA A 181 19.20 -9.95 3.32
N HIS A 182 18.35 -10.31 2.36
CA HIS A 182 18.76 -10.64 0.99
C HIS A 182 17.84 -9.96 -0.03
N ARG A 183 18.38 -9.73 -1.22
CA ARG A 183 17.62 -9.31 -2.40
C ARG A 183 17.71 -10.39 -3.47
N PHE A 184 16.59 -11.04 -3.74
CA PHE A 184 16.47 -12.02 -4.80
C PHE A 184 15.86 -11.40 -6.06
N GLN A 185 16.43 -11.75 -7.20
CA GLN A 185 15.86 -11.50 -8.53
C GLN A 185 15.64 -12.85 -9.20
N ILE A 186 14.36 -13.20 -9.37
CA ILE A 186 13.94 -14.48 -9.92
C ILE A 186 13.40 -14.20 -11.32
N TYR A 187 14.16 -14.54 -12.33
CA TYR A 187 13.78 -14.36 -13.73
C TYR A 187 12.79 -15.46 -14.08
N THR A 188 11.51 -15.10 -14.16
CA THR A 188 10.39 -16.05 -14.35
C THR A 188 9.84 -16.07 -15.77
N GLY A 189 10.10 -15.02 -16.55
CA GLY A 189 9.45 -14.79 -17.85
C GLY A 189 7.97 -14.42 -17.74
N TYR A 190 7.47 -14.11 -16.54
CA TYR A 190 6.09 -13.74 -16.32
C TYR A 190 5.84 -12.26 -16.65
N HIS A 191 5.11 -12.00 -17.74
CA HIS A 191 4.73 -10.65 -18.19
C HIS A 191 3.25 -10.30 -17.91
N GLY A 192 2.57 -11.10 -17.07
CA GLY A 192 1.11 -11.05 -16.91
C GLY A 192 0.38 -11.92 -17.94
N GLN A 193 -0.84 -12.34 -17.62
CA GLN A 193 -1.71 -12.89 -18.66
C GLN A 193 -2.06 -11.78 -19.66
N GLN A 194 -1.91 -12.03 -20.96
CA GLN A 194 -2.75 -11.33 -21.94
C GLN A 194 -4.17 -11.67 -21.55
N THR A 195 -4.87 -10.75 -20.89
CA THR A 195 -6.29 -10.88 -20.65
C THR A 195 -6.93 -11.20 -21.99
N VAL A 196 -7.39 -12.44 -22.16
CA VAL A 196 -8.45 -12.75 -23.13
C VAL A 196 -9.44 -11.61 -22.95
N GLN A 197 -9.65 -10.81 -24.01
CA GLN A 197 -10.57 -9.68 -23.98
C GLN A 197 -11.83 -10.13 -23.26
N SER A 198 -11.97 -9.72 -22.00
CA SER A 198 -13.20 -9.96 -21.29
C SER A 198 -14.22 -9.15 -22.07
N ASN A 199 -15.23 -9.81 -22.62
CA ASN A 199 -16.46 -9.16 -23.12
C ASN A 199 -17.26 -8.55 -21.96
N GLU A 200 -16.58 -8.09 -20.90
CA GLU A 200 -17.18 -7.25 -19.89
C GLU A 200 -17.26 -5.84 -20.48
N PRO A 201 -18.43 -5.18 -20.38
CA PRO A 201 -18.51 -3.79 -20.79
C PRO A 201 -17.45 -3.01 -20.04
N LEU A 202 -16.59 -2.32 -20.79
CA LEU A 202 -15.60 -1.39 -20.27
C LEU A 202 -16.27 -0.61 -19.13
N ALA A 203 -15.75 -0.75 -17.91
CA ALA A 203 -16.05 0.20 -16.87
C ALA A 203 -15.85 1.59 -17.48
N PRO A 204 -16.80 2.53 -17.31
CA PRO A 204 -16.75 3.79 -18.03
C PRO A 204 -15.36 4.37 -17.87
N GLU A 205 -14.67 4.53 -19.01
CA GLU A 205 -13.37 5.18 -19.04
C GLU A 205 -13.59 6.55 -18.43
N ILE A 206 -13.09 6.74 -17.21
CA ILE A 206 -12.87 8.08 -16.72
C ILE A 206 -11.71 8.57 -17.56
N ASP A 207 -12.02 9.37 -18.58
CA ASP A 207 -11.08 10.05 -19.44
C ASP A 207 -10.09 10.85 -18.57
N SER A 208 -8.99 10.21 -18.21
CA SER A 208 -7.83 10.83 -17.57
C SER A 208 -7.00 11.60 -18.61
N GLY A 209 -7.32 11.47 -19.91
CA GLY A 209 -6.76 12.25 -20.99
C GLY A 209 -7.21 13.71 -20.99
N ALA A 210 -8.35 14.04 -20.36
CA ALA A 210 -8.75 15.42 -20.09
C ALA A 210 -7.95 16.10 -18.96
N PHE A 211 -7.12 15.36 -18.22
CA PHE A 211 -6.23 15.89 -17.18
C PHE A 211 -4.79 16.13 -17.68
N VAL A 212 -4.61 16.39 -18.98
CA VAL A 212 -3.42 17.14 -19.41
C VAL A 212 -3.44 18.47 -18.67
N ALA A 213 -2.43 18.62 -17.80
CA ALA A 213 -2.18 19.73 -16.91
C ALA A 213 -2.53 21.11 -17.49
N ARG A 214 -3.80 21.52 -17.39
CA ARG A 214 -4.13 22.94 -17.36
C ARG A 214 -4.10 23.31 -15.89
N GLN A 215 -3.00 23.92 -15.45
CA GLN A 215 -2.95 24.60 -14.16
C GLN A 215 -4.00 25.70 -14.17
N ARG A 216 -5.18 25.38 -13.62
CA ARG A 216 -6.19 26.38 -13.33
C ARG A 216 -5.66 27.25 -12.20
N THR A 217 -5.67 28.55 -12.43
CA THR A 217 -5.38 29.55 -11.41
C THR A 217 -6.42 29.46 -10.28
N ALA A 218 -6.08 29.97 -9.11
CA ALA A 218 -6.97 29.96 -7.95
C ALA A 218 -8.34 30.62 -8.25
N ALA A 219 -8.38 31.61 -9.15
CA ALA A 219 -9.61 32.26 -9.59
C ALA A 219 -10.50 31.34 -10.43
N GLU A 220 -9.92 30.52 -11.31
CA GLU A 220 -10.68 29.58 -12.15
C GLU A 220 -11.28 28.42 -11.32
N ASN A 221 -10.60 28.04 -10.23
CA ASN A 221 -11.13 27.06 -9.29
C ASN A 221 -12.26 27.62 -8.42
N ALA A 222 -12.21 28.90 -8.07
CA ALA A 222 -13.28 29.57 -7.33
C ALA A 222 -14.55 29.72 -8.19
N ALA A 223 -14.40 30.14 -9.46
CA ALA A 223 -15.51 30.27 -10.40
C ALA A 223 -16.19 28.91 -10.71
N ALA A 224 -15.40 27.83 -10.81
CA ALA A 224 -15.94 26.48 -10.99
C ALA A 224 -16.67 25.96 -9.74
N ALA A 225 -16.26 26.40 -8.54
CA ALA A 225 -16.95 26.05 -7.30
C ALA A 225 -18.26 26.84 -7.14
N GLU A 226 -18.31 28.12 -7.55
CA GLU A 226 -19.53 28.93 -7.56
C GLU A 226 -20.54 28.43 -8.59
N SER A 227 -20.12 27.98 -9.77
CA SER A 227 -21.04 27.47 -10.79
C SER A 227 -21.72 26.16 -10.40
N VAL A 228 -21.05 25.31 -9.60
CA VAL A 228 -21.63 24.07 -9.02
C VAL A 228 -22.60 24.36 -7.88
N LEU A 229 -22.38 25.45 -7.14
CA LEU A 229 -23.32 25.92 -6.11
C LEU A 229 -24.57 26.58 -6.72
N LEU A 230 -24.44 27.26 -7.86
CA LEU A 230 -25.53 27.91 -8.57
C LEU A 230 -26.37 26.95 -9.44
N SER A 231 -25.82 25.81 -9.87
CA SER A 231 -26.51 24.85 -10.74
C SER A 231 -27.57 24.00 -10.02
N GLY A 232 -27.70 24.11 -8.69
CA GLY A 232 -28.69 23.36 -7.91
C GLY A 232 -28.50 21.83 -7.92
N SER A 233 -27.36 21.31 -8.40
CA SER A 233 -27.08 19.87 -8.45
C SER A 233 -26.80 19.24 -7.07
N ALA A 234 -26.90 20.02 -5.99
CA ALA A 234 -26.86 19.57 -4.60
C ALA A 234 -28.23 19.07 -4.07
N ASN A 235 -29.20 18.79 -4.95
CA ASN A 235 -30.46 18.16 -4.55
C ASN A 235 -30.25 16.66 -4.31
N CYS A 236 -29.89 16.33 -3.08
CA CYS A 236 -29.97 14.98 -2.55
C CYS A 236 -31.47 14.62 -2.36
N PRO A 237 -31.97 13.49 -2.91
CA PRO A 237 -33.39 13.11 -2.82
C PRO A 237 -33.88 12.83 -1.39
N CYS A 238 -32.96 12.78 -0.41
CA CYS A 238 -33.24 12.41 0.97
C CYS A 238 -33.65 13.62 1.86
N CYS A 239 -33.56 14.85 1.35
CA CYS A 239 -33.77 16.08 2.12
C CYS A 239 -35.04 16.84 1.69
N ALA A 240 -36.11 16.12 1.33
CA ALA A 240 -37.42 16.74 1.14
C ALA A 240 -38.12 16.93 2.51
N SER A 241 -38.20 18.20 2.93
CA SER A 241 -39.19 18.82 3.83
C SER A 241 -39.46 18.21 5.21
N VAL A 242 -39.13 18.98 6.25
CA VAL A 242 -40.08 19.25 7.34
C VAL A 242 -40.20 20.77 7.44
N ALA A 243 -41.44 21.24 7.32
CA ALA A 243 -41.83 22.64 7.48
C ALA A 243 -41.62 23.14 8.91
#